data_AF-A0A0C3RKU0-F1
#
_entry.id   AF-A0A0C3RKU0-F1
#
_cell.length_a   1.000
_cell.length_b   1.000
_cell.length_c   1.000
_cell.angle_alpha   90.00
_cell.angle_beta   90.00
_cell.angle_gamma   90.00
#
_symmetry.space_group_name_H-M   'P 1'
#
loop_
_entity.id
_entity.type
_entity.pdbx_description
1 polymer ?
#
loop_
_entity_poly.entity_id
_entity_poly.type
_entity_poly.pdbx_seq_one_letter_code
_entity_poly.pdbx_strand_id
1 'polypeptide(L)'
;MKFFVKYEIVILLLFVPLIAFAQPDPQLDRQSFMSQSASFAYDLGKTYQMGTNCKKDLGNLAASKAESLFIHYMSEQEVQQTMDNYERGMKVKSGMACERTELKTFLRGFRVKIPEYTKAAVPFMRPQVKR
;
A
#
# COMPACT_ATOMS: atom_id res chain seq x y z
N MET A 1 -43.19 24.09 -48.48
CA MET A 1 -42.17 23.04 -48.23
C MET A 1 -41.02 23.74 -47.51
N LYS A 2 -40.94 23.81 -46.17
CA LYS A 2 -40.67 22.78 -45.15
C LYS A 2 -39.52 21.85 -45.53
N PHE A 3 -38.63 21.61 -44.55
CA PHE A 3 -37.41 20.77 -44.52
C PHE A 3 -36.12 21.57 -44.68
N PHE A 4 -35.43 21.85 -43.55
CA PHE A 4 -33.96 21.93 -43.40
C PHE A 4 -33.59 22.49 -42.01
N VAL A 5 -34.23 22.02 -40.93
CA VAL A 5 -33.80 22.37 -39.55
C VAL A 5 -34.07 21.19 -38.63
N LYS A 6 -33.42 20.04 -38.85
CA LYS A 6 -33.54 18.89 -37.92
C LYS A 6 -32.29 18.02 -37.72
N TYR A 7 -31.21 18.22 -38.48
CA TYR A 7 -30.12 17.24 -38.52
C TYR A 7 -28.80 17.66 -37.85
N GLU A 8 -28.66 18.88 -37.32
CA GLU A 8 -27.40 19.31 -36.70
C GLU A 8 -27.28 18.97 -35.20
N ILE A 9 -28.39 18.73 -34.50
CA ILE A 9 -28.36 18.48 -33.04
C ILE A 9 -27.98 17.02 -32.70
N VAL A 10 -28.01 16.11 -33.67
CA VAL A 10 -27.80 14.67 -33.41
C VAL A 10 -26.31 14.32 -33.30
N ILE A 11 -25.41 15.10 -33.91
CA ILE A 11 -23.98 14.76 -33.93
C ILE A 11 -23.27 15.13 -32.61
N LEU A 12 -23.72 16.16 -31.89
CA LEU A 12 -23.11 16.59 -30.63
C LEU A 12 -23.37 15.65 -29.45
N LEU A 13 -24.42 14.83 -29.50
CA LEU A 13 -24.77 13.90 -28.40
C LEU A 13 -24.08 12.54 -28.49
N LEU A 14 -23.48 12.19 -29.63
CA LEU A 14 -22.81 10.89 -29.82
C LEU A 14 -21.33 10.90 -29.44
N PHE A 15 -20.72 12.07 -29.20
CA PHE A 15 -19.30 12.17 -28.80
C PHE A 15 -19.07 12.32 -27.30
N VAL A 16 -20.11 12.60 -26.51
CA VAL A 16 -19.97 12.80 -25.05
C VAL A 16 -19.68 11.52 -24.25
N PRO A 17 -20.13 10.30 -24.61
CA PRO A 17 -19.89 9.14 -23.75
C PRO A 17 -18.50 8.52 -23.91
N LEU A 18 -17.69 8.93 -24.90
CA LEU A 18 -16.38 8.34 -25.16
C LEU A 18 -15.24 8.89 -24.28
N ILE A 19 -15.43 10.07 -23.65
CA ILE A 19 -14.38 10.69 -22.83
C ILE A 19 -14.44 10.20 -21.36
N ALA A 20 -15.50 9.49 -20.96
CA ALA A 20 -15.67 9.02 -19.58
C ALA A 20 -14.76 7.83 -19.20
N PHE A 21 -14.17 7.12 -20.17
CA PHE A 21 -13.40 5.89 -19.93
C PHE A 21 -11.87 6.05 -20.04
N ALA A 22 -11.36 7.28 -19.97
CA ALA A 22 -9.91 7.54 -19.96
C ALA A 22 -9.46 8.40 -18.76
N GLN A 23 -10.20 8.37 -17.65
CA GLN A 23 -9.63 8.88 -16.40
C GLN A 23 -8.52 7.90 -16.00
N PRO A 24 -7.24 8.29 -16.01
CA PRO A 24 -6.20 7.46 -15.43
C PRO A 24 -6.61 7.18 -13.98
N ASP A 25 -6.47 5.91 -13.54
CA ASP A 25 -6.64 5.58 -12.12
C ASP A 25 -5.92 6.64 -11.28
N PRO A 26 -6.55 7.20 -10.24
CA PRO A 26 -5.95 8.26 -9.45
C PRO A 26 -4.58 7.79 -8.98
N GLN A 27 -3.53 8.39 -9.54
CA GLN A 27 -2.16 8.06 -9.16
C GLN A 27 -1.98 8.47 -7.71
N LEU A 28 -1.60 7.51 -6.88
CA LEU A 28 -1.25 7.76 -5.48
C LEU A 28 -0.11 8.78 -5.48
N ASP A 29 -0.29 9.90 -4.77
CA ASP A 29 0.78 10.88 -4.60
C ASP A 29 1.82 10.40 -3.58
N ARG A 30 2.98 11.07 -3.52
CA ARG A 30 4.09 10.66 -2.64
C ARG A 30 3.71 10.68 -1.16
N GLN A 31 2.96 11.69 -0.72
CA GLN A 31 2.58 11.81 0.70
C GLN A 31 1.59 10.72 1.08
N SER A 32 0.63 10.41 0.21
CA SER A 32 -0.32 9.32 0.38
C SER A 32 0.39 7.96 0.42
N PHE A 33 1.39 7.74 -0.45
CA PHE A 33 2.23 6.53 -0.42
C PHE A 33 3.04 6.40 0.88
N MET A 34 3.63 7.50 1.36
CA MET A 34 4.35 7.53 2.63
C MET A 34 3.43 7.20 3.82
N SER A 35 2.22 7.77 3.83
CA SER A 35 1.21 7.48 4.85
C SER A 35 0.77 6.00 4.83
N GLN A 36 0.50 5.46 3.64
CA GLN A 36 0.16 4.04 3.46
C GLN A 36 1.30 3.14 3.96
N SER A 37 2.54 3.50 3.65
CA SER A 37 3.72 2.74 4.06
C SER A 37 3.95 2.77 5.56
N ALA A 38 3.77 3.92 6.20
CA ALA A 38 3.83 4.05 7.66
C ALA A 38 2.78 3.17 8.35
N SER A 39 1.53 3.18 7.86
CA SER A 39 0.47 2.31 8.37
C SER A 39 0.78 0.82 8.15
N PHE A 40 1.31 0.47 6.98
CA PHE A 40 1.69 -0.89 6.65
C PHE A 40 2.84 -1.40 7.52
N ALA A 41 3.87 -0.59 7.73
CA ALA A 41 4.99 -0.87 8.62
C ALA A 41 4.53 -1.09 10.06
N TYR A 42 3.63 -0.26 10.57
CA TYR A 42 3.02 -0.43 11.89
C TYR A 42 2.32 -1.79 12.03
N ASP A 43 1.49 -2.18 11.04
CA ASP A 43 0.81 -3.47 11.04
C ASP A 43 1.81 -4.64 11.02
N LEU A 44 2.90 -4.53 10.25
CA LEU A 44 3.96 -5.54 10.19
C LEU A 44 4.63 -5.72 11.56
N GLY A 45 5.04 -4.63 12.19
CA GLY A 45 5.68 -4.64 13.51
C GLY A 45 4.76 -5.18 14.60
N LYS A 46 3.49 -4.75 14.60
CA LYS A 46 2.46 -5.29 15.49
C LYS A 46 2.34 -6.80 15.35
N THR A 47 2.29 -7.30 14.11
CA THR A 47 2.12 -8.73 13.84
C THR A 47 3.35 -9.54 14.16
N TYR A 48 4.54 -9.01 13.89
CA TYR A 48 5.80 -9.63 14.29
C TYR A 48 5.88 -9.81 15.82
N GLN A 49 5.51 -8.79 16.58
CA GLN A 49 5.47 -8.89 18.04
C GLN A 49 4.41 -9.89 18.52
N MET A 50 3.21 -9.92 17.92
CA MET A 50 2.21 -10.95 18.24
C MET A 50 2.72 -12.37 17.97
N GLY A 51 3.44 -12.57 16.87
CA GLY A 51 4.12 -13.83 16.57
C GLY A 51 5.12 -14.22 17.65
N THR A 52 5.94 -13.26 18.06
CA THR A 52 6.94 -13.43 19.13
C THR A 52 6.29 -13.86 20.45
N ASN A 53 5.23 -13.16 20.89
CA ASN A 53 4.48 -13.52 22.10
C ASN A 53 3.87 -14.93 22.00
N CYS A 54 3.48 -15.34 20.80
CA CYS A 54 2.94 -16.66 20.51
C CYS A 54 3.99 -17.74 20.21
N LYS A 55 5.29 -17.43 20.34
CA LYS A 55 6.41 -18.32 20.00
C LYS A 55 6.31 -18.86 18.55
N LYS A 56 5.87 -18.01 17.63
CA LYS A 56 5.82 -18.28 16.19
C LYS A 56 6.98 -17.60 15.51
N ASP A 57 7.69 -18.36 14.68
CA ASP A 57 8.70 -17.80 13.79
C ASP A 57 8.02 -17.03 12.66
N LEU A 58 8.22 -15.72 12.66
CA LEU A 58 7.81 -14.78 11.62
C LEU A 58 9.03 -14.03 11.08
N GLY A 59 10.14 -14.74 10.85
CA GLY A 59 11.39 -14.14 10.34
C GLY A 59 11.22 -13.37 9.03
N ASN A 60 10.20 -13.70 8.22
CA ASN A 60 9.84 -12.94 7.03
C ASN A 60 9.21 -11.56 7.31
N LEU A 61 8.80 -11.28 8.55
CA LEU A 61 8.30 -9.99 9.01
C LEU A 61 9.28 -9.30 9.96
N ALA A 62 10.45 -9.89 10.22
CA ALA A 62 11.48 -9.28 11.06
C ALA A 62 11.92 -7.92 10.48
N ALA A 63 12.46 -7.04 11.34
CA ALA A 63 12.78 -5.66 10.98
C ALA A 63 13.60 -5.54 9.68
N SER A 64 14.63 -6.35 9.50
CA SER A 64 15.46 -6.34 8.28
C SER A 64 14.70 -6.75 7.01
N LYS A 65 13.73 -7.67 7.14
CA LYS A 65 12.86 -8.07 6.02
C LYS A 65 11.81 -7.01 5.74
N ALA A 66 11.21 -6.41 6.77
CA ALA A 66 10.29 -5.28 6.62
C ALA A 66 10.99 -4.08 5.95
N GLU A 67 12.19 -3.72 6.39
CA GLU A 67 12.99 -2.64 5.80
C GLU A 67 13.26 -2.88 4.31
N SER A 68 13.59 -4.12 3.94
CA SER A 68 13.82 -4.49 2.53
C SER A 68 12.59 -4.30 1.63
N LEU A 69 11.37 -4.27 2.19
CA LEU A 69 10.16 -3.95 1.43
C LEU A 69 10.09 -2.47 1.05
N PHE A 70 10.73 -1.59 1.83
CA PHE A 70 10.61 -0.13 1.67
C PHE A 70 11.78 0.48 0.90
N ILE A 71 12.99 -0.08 1.05
CA ILE A 71 14.23 0.49 0.49
C ILE A 71 14.20 0.69 -1.03
N HIS A 72 13.44 -0.14 -1.75
CA HIS A 72 13.31 -0.06 -3.20
C HIS A 72 12.42 1.10 -3.68
N TYR A 73 11.64 1.72 -2.79
CA TYR A 73 10.63 2.73 -3.15
C TYR A 73 10.82 4.07 -2.39
N MET A 74 11.70 4.09 -1.39
CA MET A 74 11.88 5.20 -0.47
C MET A 74 13.33 5.64 -0.35
N SER A 75 13.55 6.94 -0.13
CA SER A 75 14.84 7.47 0.33
C SER A 75 15.18 6.88 1.70
N GLU A 76 16.45 6.95 2.08
CA GLU A 76 16.92 6.43 3.37
C GLU A 76 16.19 7.09 4.56
N GLN A 77 15.96 8.40 4.50
CA GLN A 77 15.20 9.12 5.53
C GLN A 77 13.75 8.65 5.61
N GLU A 78 13.10 8.42 4.48
CA GLU A 78 11.72 7.93 4.41
C GLU A 78 11.60 6.48 4.91
N VAL A 79 12.60 5.64 4.62
CA VAL A 79 12.69 4.28 5.18
C VAL A 79 12.80 4.36 6.69
N GLN A 80 13.69 5.20 7.23
CA GLN A 80 13.84 5.37 8.68
C GLN A 80 12.51 5.77 9.34
N GLN A 81 11.85 6.82 8.82
CA GLN A 81 10.54 7.26 9.32
C GLN A 81 9.48 6.16 9.24
N THR A 82 9.51 5.34 8.20
CA THR A 82 8.60 4.20 8.04
C THR A 82 8.93 3.10 9.05
N MET A 83 10.20 2.81 9.30
CA MET A 83 10.61 1.81 10.29
C MET A 83 10.35 2.26 11.74
N ASP A 84 10.34 3.57 12.03
CA ASP A 84 9.87 4.07 13.32
C ASP A 84 8.40 3.66 13.59
N ASN A 85 7.57 3.57 12.54
CA ASN A 85 6.19 3.07 12.65
C ASN A 85 6.15 1.57 12.94
N TYR A 86 7.02 0.79 12.29
CA TYR A 86 7.19 -0.63 12.58
C TYR A 86 7.53 -0.85 14.06
N GLU A 87 8.49 -0.11 14.60
CA GLU A 87 8.85 -0.19 16.01
C GLU A 87 7.68 0.20 16.93
N ARG A 88 6.93 1.25 16.59
CA ARG A 88 5.71 1.62 17.33
C ARG A 88 4.69 0.48 17.32
N GLY A 89 4.51 -0.20 16.20
CA GLY A 89 3.65 -1.38 16.08
C GLY A 89 4.09 -2.51 17.01
N MET A 90 5.40 -2.81 17.04
CA MET A 90 5.95 -3.80 17.98
C MET A 90 5.65 -3.44 19.43
N LYS A 91 5.91 -2.18 19.83
CA LYS A 91 5.73 -1.73 21.21
C LYS A 91 4.29 -1.92 21.72
N VAL A 92 3.28 -1.74 20.86
CA VAL A 92 1.85 -1.88 21.23
C VAL A 92 1.47 -3.30 21.66
N LYS A 93 2.14 -4.34 21.14
CA LYS A 93 1.88 -5.73 21.54
C LYS A 93 2.97 -6.30 22.46
N SER A 94 3.96 -5.51 22.85
CA SER A 94 5.05 -5.97 23.71
C SER A 94 4.53 -6.35 25.11
N GLY A 95 4.99 -7.47 25.65
CA GLY A 95 4.58 -7.96 26.98
C GLY A 95 3.13 -8.47 27.08
N MET A 96 2.36 -8.42 25.99
CA MET A 96 0.98 -8.92 25.97
C MET A 96 0.94 -10.45 25.85
N ALA A 97 -0.15 -11.04 26.31
CA ALA A 97 -0.40 -12.47 26.15
C ALA A 97 -0.51 -12.87 24.66
N CYS A 98 -0.34 -14.16 24.38
CA CYS A 98 -0.48 -14.67 23.02
C CYS A 98 -1.95 -14.64 22.54
N GLU A 99 -2.23 -13.84 21.52
CA GLU A 99 -3.56 -13.70 20.89
C GLU A 99 -3.62 -14.44 19.55
N ARG A 100 -3.71 -15.78 19.58
CA ARG A 100 -3.62 -16.62 18.36
C ARG A 100 -4.65 -16.29 17.29
N THR A 101 -5.89 -15.96 17.68
CA THR A 101 -6.97 -15.65 16.75
C THR A 101 -6.69 -14.35 16.00
N GLU A 102 -6.27 -13.30 16.73
CA GLU A 102 -5.89 -12.02 16.13
C GLU A 102 -4.69 -12.21 15.19
N LEU A 103 -3.64 -12.90 15.63
CA LEU A 103 -2.46 -13.18 14.81
C LEU A 103 -2.83 -13.89 13.50
N LYS A 104 -3.71 -14.90 13.54
CA LYS A 104 -4.17 -15.62 12.33
C LYS A 104 -4.90 -14.68 11.36
N THR A 105 -5.69 -13.75 11.87
CA THR A 105 -6.39 -12.74 11.05
C THR A 105 -5.41 -11.80 10.37
N PHE A 106 -4.42 -11.27 11.10
CA PHE A 106 -3.38 -10.41 10.52
C PHE A 106 -2.57 -11.13 9.44
N LEU A 107 -2.11 -12.36 9.71
CA LEU A 107 -1.35 -13.15 8.73
C LEU A 107 -2.15 -13.45 7.46
N ARG A 108 -3.46 -13.70 7.57
CA ARG A 108 -4.34 -13.84 6.40
C ARG A 108 -4.47 -12.53 5.64
N GLY A 109 -4.65 -11.41 6.35
CA GLY A 109 -4.71 -10.08 5.75
C GLY A 109 -3.45 -9.75 4.95
N PHE A 110 -2.26 -10.10 5.43
CA PHE A 110 -1.01 -9.83 4.71
C PHE A 110 -0.87 -10.55 3.38
N ARG A 111 -1.54 -11.68 3.18
CA ARG A 111 -1.56 -12.37 1.87
C ARG A 111 -2.19 -11.50 0.78
N VAL A 112 -3.07 -10.57 1.16
CA VAL A 112 -3.73 -9.63 0.26
C VAL A 112 -2.99 -8.28 0.28
N LYS A 113 -2.69 -7.75 1.47
CA LYS A 113 -2.06 -6.43 1.62
C LYS A 113 -0.66 -6.34 0.99
N ILE A 114 0.18 -7.38 1.05
CA ILE A 114 1.55 -7.33 0.50
C ILE A 114 1.52 -7.13 -1.03
N PRO A 115 0.78 -7.94 -1.82
CA PRO A 115 0.63 -7.70 -3.26
C PRO A 115 0.05 -6.32 -3.60
N GLU A 116 -0.99 -5.89 -2.87
CA GLU A 116 -1.62 -4.58 -3.08
C GLU A 116 -0.65 -3.43 -2.80
N TYR A 117 0.09 -3.50 -1.69
CA TYR A 117 1.13 -2.55 -1.35
C TYR A 117 2.20 -2.50 -2.45
N THR A 118 2.68 -3.65 -2.89
CA THR A 118 3.73 -3.74 -3.92
C THR A 118 3.26 -3.13 -5.23
N LYS A 119 2.01 -3.40 -5.64
CA LYS A 119 1.38 -2.81 -6.83
C LYS A 119 1.30 -1.28 -6.72
N ALA A 120 0.87 -0.76 -5.57
CA ALA A 120 0.79 0.67 -5.29
C ALA A 120 2.18 1.34 -5.23
N ALA A 121 3.22 0.59 -4.86
CA ALA A 121 4.59 1.08 -4.74
C ALA A 121 5.34 1.19 -6.08
N VAL A 122 4.93 0.45 -7.12
CA VAL A 122 5.61 0.40 -8.44
C VAL A 122 5.97 1.79 -9.00
N PRO A 123 5.07 2.79 -9.00
CA PRO A 123 5.38 4.12 -9.54
C PRO A 123 6.52 4.85 -8.80
N PHE A 124 6.85 4.42 -7.59
CA PHE A 124 7.86 5.03 -6.72
C PHE A 124 9.19 4.27 -6.73
N MET A 125 9.34 3.26 -7.58
CA MET A 125 10.55 2.45 -7.64
C MET A 125 11.78 3.30 -7.92
N ARG A 126 12.78 3.20 -7.05
CA ARG A 126 14.04 3.92 -7.17
C ARG A 126 14.98 3.16 -8.11
N PRO A 127 15.76 3.86 -8.94
CA PRO A 127 16.84 3.22 -9.69
C PRO A 127 17.80 2.51 -8.75
N GLN A 128 18.10 1.24 -9.02
CA GLN A 128 19.08 0.48 -8.26
C GLN A 128 20.46 1.12 -8.46
N VAL A 129 20.97 1.84 -7.44
CA VAL A 129 22.37 2.27 -7.44
C VAL A 129 23.18 1.03 -7.09
N LYS A 130 23.87 0.45 -8.09
CA LYS A 130 24.86 -0.61 -7.85
C LYS A 130 25.89 -0.06 -6.85
N ARG A 131 25.87 -0.56 -5.62
CA ARG A 131 26.97 -0.39 -4.66
C ARG A 131 28.05 -1.41 -4.94
#